data_AF-A0A2M7CVM3-F1
#
_entry.id   AF-A0A2M7CVM3-F1
#
_cell.length_a   1.000
_cell.length_b   1.000
_cell.length_c   1.000
_cell.angle_alpha   90.00
_cell.angle_beta   90.00
_cell.angle_gamma   90.00
#
_symmetry.space_group_name_H-M   'P 1'
#
loop_
_entity.id
_entity.type
_entity.pdbx_description
1 polymer ?
#
loop_
_entity_poly.entity_id
_entity_poly.type
_entity_poly.pdbx_seq_one_letter_code
_entity_poly.pdbx_strand_id
1 'polypeptide(L)' 'RDEVYNKDSTDKGMAEIIISKQRNGPTGTIKLTFLGQYTKFENHTAQTYTGSFG' A
#
# COMPACT_ATOMS: atom_id res chain seq x y z
N ARG A 1 -3.41 -2.79 22.39
CA ARG A 1 -3.87 -1.84 23.46
C ARG A 1 -2.93 -0.64 23.35
N ASP A 2 -3.04 0.12 22.26
CA ASP A 2 -3.76 1.41 22.19
C ASP A 2 -4.52 1.63 20.86
N GLU A 3 -4.63 0.59 20.05
CA GLU A 3 -5.10 0.67 18.65
C GLU A 3 -6.62 0.87 18.52
N VAL A 4 -7.36 0.68 19.62
CA VAL A 4 -8.84 0.62 19.65
C VAL A 4 -9.49 2.01 19.51
N TYR A 5 -8.77 3.11 19.80
CA TYR A 5 -9.38 4.45 19.91
C TYR A 5 -9.00 5.49 18.86
N ASN A 6 -7.96 5.28 18.04
CA ASN A 6 -7.61 6.25 16.99
C ASN A 6 -8.27 5.88 15.67
N LYS A 7 -9.59 6.02 15.55
CA LYS A 7 -10.34 5.77 14.30
C LYS A 7 -9.95 6.72 13.16
N ASP A 8 -9.33 7.87 13.46
CA ASP A 8 -8.92 8.90 12.50
C ASP A 8 -7.39 9.00 12.30
N SER A 9 -6.64 7.90 12.46
CA SER A 9 -5.23 7.92 12.04
C SER A 9 -5.16 7.93 10.51
N THR A 10 -4.60 8.99 9.95
CA THR A 10 -4.50 9.27 8.50
C THR A 10 -3.72 8.21 7.73
N ASP A 11 -2.96 7.37 8.43
CA ASP A 11 -2.20 6.24 7.89
C ASP A 11 -2.91 4.87 8.02
N LYS A 12 -4.19 4.85 8.44
CA LYS A 12 -4.95 3.60 8.54
C LYS A 12 -5.17 2.99 7.17
N GLY A 13 -4.49 1.87 6.96
CA GLY A 13 -4.64 1.04 5.79
C GLY A 13 -3.65 1.33 4.68
N MET A 14 -2.52 1.99 4.97
CA MET A 14 -1.35 1.95 4.09
C MET A 14 -0.38 0.87 4.58
N ALA A 15 0.11 0.06 3.64
CA ALA A 15 1.17 -0.91 3.88
C ALA A 15 2.26 -0.75 2.83
N GLU A 16 3.47 -1.15 3.19
CA GLU A 16 4.63 -1.06 2.31
C GLU A 16 5.27 -2.45 2.18
N ILE A 17 5.45 -2.91 0.95
CA ILE A 17 6.15 -4.15 0.63
C ILE A 17 7.54 -3.80 0.10
N ILE A 18 8.56 -4.27 0.80
CA ILE A 18 9.97 -4.09 0.44
C ILE A 18 10.48 -5.36 -0.20
N ILE A 19 10.76 -5.30 -1.50
CA ILE A 19 11.39 -6.39 -2.26
C ILE A 19 12.91 -6.27 -2.08
N SER A 20 13.44 -6.92 -1.05
CA SER A 20 14.88 -6.90 -0.73
C SER A 20 15.73 -7.75 -1.67
N LYS A 21 15.16 -8.83 -2.23
CA LYS A 21 15.85 -9.72 -3.16
C LYS A 21 14.91 -10.27 -4.22
N GLN A 22 15.25 -10.05 -5.48
CA GLN A 22 14.55 -10.61 -6.63
C GLN A 22 15.59 -11.17 -7.63
N ARG A 23 15.54 -12.48 -7.91
CA ARG A 23 16.59 -13.19 -8.69
C ARG A 23 16.69 -12.71 -10.14
N ASN A 24 15.55 -12.34 -10.74
CA ASN A 24 15.44 -11.98 -12.15
C ASN A 24 14.68 -10.65 -12.33
N GLY A 25 14.88 -9.67 -11.45
CA GLY A 25 14.16 -8.41 -11.58
C GLY A 25 14.55 -7.35 -10.57
N PRO A 26 13.95 -6.16 -10.68
CA PRO A 26 14.28 -5.02 -9.86
C PRO A 26 13.85 -5.25 -8.41
N THR A 27 14.73 -4.90 -7.48
CA THR A 27 14.36 -4.68 -6.08
C THR A 27 13.71 -3.30 -5.94
N GLY A 28 12.90 -3.12 -4.91
CA GLY A 28 12.19 -1.87 -4.73
C GLY A 28 11.12 -1.95 -3.67
N THR A 29 10.42 -0.85 -3.51
CA THR A 29 9.39 -0.72 -2.48
C THR A 29 8.06 -0.38 -3.13
N ILE A 30 7.02 -1.14 -2.80
CA ILE A 30 5.69 -1.03 -3.36
C ILE A 30 4.72 -0.67 -2.24
N LYS A 31 3.95 0.40 -2.41
CA LYS A 31 2.89 0.78 -1.49
C LYS A 31 1.62 0.00 -1.84
N LEU A 32 0.98 -0.58 -0.83
CA LEU A 32 -0.29 -1.31 -0.91
C LEU A 32 -1.29 -0.75 0.09
N THR A 33 -2.57 -1.06 -0.11
CA THR A 33 -3.63 -0.75 0.85
C THR A 33 -3.85 -1.97 1.75
N PHE A 34 -3.82 -1.80 3.07
CA PHE A 34 -4.10 -2.86 4.05
C PHE A 34 -5.50 -2.71 4.66
N LEU A 35 -6.40 -3.62 4.33
CA LEU A 35 -7.73 -3.71 4.90
C LEU A 35 -7.70 -4.52 6.20
N GLY A 36 -7.39 -3.84 7.31
CA GLY A 36 -7.25 -4.48 8.63
C GLY A 36 -8.50 -5.27 9.09
N GLN A 37 -9.69 -4.88 8.64
CA GLN A 37 -10.94 -5.60 8.96
C GLN A 37 -11.05 -7.00 8.32
N TYR A 38 -10.29 -7.25 7.26
CA TYR A 38 -10.26 -8.53 6.53
C TYR A 38 -8.87 -9.17 6.51
N THR A 39 -7.89 -8.56 7.19
CA THR A 39 -6.47 -8.95 7.13
C THR A 39 -6.00 -9.15 5.68
N LYS A 40 -6.41 -8.24 4.78
CA LYS A 40 -6.20 -8.36 3.33
C LYS A 40 -5.40 -7.20 2.78
N PHE A 41 -4.46 -7.49 1.88
CA PHE A 41 -3.78 -6.48 1.07
C PHE A 41 -4.53 -6.30 -0.24
N GLU A 42 -4.81 -5.05 -0.59
CA GLU A 42 -5.37 -4.63 -1.88
C GLU A 42 -4.33 -3.79 -2.63
N ASN A 43 -4.45 -3.78 -3.95
CA ASN A 43 -3.59 -2.93 -4.78
C ASN A 43 -3.83 -1.46 -4.41
N HIS A 44 -2.76 -0.72 -4.08
CA HIS A 44 -2.87 0.71 -3.88
C HIS A 44 -2.98 1.36 -5.26
N THR A 45 -4.20 1.61 -5.70
CA THR A 45 -4.45 2.39 -6.91
C THR A 45 -4.13 3.86 -6.62
N ALA A 46 -2.85 4.20 -6.64
CA ALA A 46 -2.48 5.54 -7.08
C ALA A 46 -3.02 5.62 -8.51
N GLN A 47 -4.16 6.28 -8.68
CA GLN A 47 -4.73 6.61 -9.99
C GLN A 47 -3.66 7.32 -10.81
N THR A 48 -2.82 6.57 -11.52
CA THR A 48 -1.98 7.12 -12.57
C THR A 48 -2.92 7.35 -13.75
N TYR A 49 -3.74 8.41 -13.67
CA TYR A 49 -4.29 9.03 -14.87
C TYR A 49 -3.10 9.61 -15.65
N THR A 50 -2.37 8.77 -16.37
CA THR A 50 -1.60 9.21 -17.53
C THR A 50 -2.62 9.49 -18.64
N GLY A 51 -3.35 10.60 -18.49
CA GLY A 51 -4.05 11.22 -19.59
C GLY A 51 -3.01 11.75 -20.56
N SER A 52 -2.51 10.90 -21.46
CA SER A 52 -1.76 11.33 -22.64
C SER A 52 -2.77 11.72 -23.72
N PHE A 53 -3.40 12.89 -23.55
CA PHE A 53 -3.89 13.66 -24.68
C PHE A 53 -2.81 14.69 -25.02
N GLY A 54 -2.23 14.58 -26.21
CA GLY A 54 -1.18 15.47 -26.74
C GLY A 54 -0.14 14.69 -27.50
#